data_AF-A0A6G1AV81-F1
#
_entry.id   AF-A0A6G1AV81-F1
#
_cell.length_a   1.000
_cell.length_b   1.000
_cell.length_c   1.000
_cell.angle_alpha   90.00
_cell.angle_beta   90.00
_cell.angle_gamma   90.00
#
_symmetry.space_group_name_H-M   'P 1'
#
loop_
_entity.id
_entity.type
_entity.pdbx_description
1 polymer ?
#
loop_
_entity_poly.entity_id
_entity_poly.type
_entity_poly.pdbx_seq_one_letter_code
_entity_poly.pdbx_strand_id
1 'polypeptide(L)'
;LDFILAFVGNALALWLFIWDHKSGTPANVFLMHLAVADLSCVLVLPTRLVYHFSGNHWPFGEIPCRLTGFLFYLNMYASIYFLTCISADRFLAIVHPVKSLKLRKPLYAHLACAFLWVVVAVAMAPLLVSPQTVQTNH
;
A
#
# COMPACT_ATOMS: atom_id res chain seq x y z
N LEU A 1 -10.18 -2.02 -17.41
CA LEU A 1 -9.99 -0.55 -17.38
C LEU A 1 -9.31 -0.13 -16.08
N ASP A 2 -9.76 -0.68 -14.95
CA ASP A 2 -9.30 -0.32 -13.60
C ASP A 2 -7.80 -0.48 -13.39
N PHE A 3 -7.19 -1.56 -13.90
CA PHE A 3 -5.74 -1.76 -13.83
C PHE A 3 -4.94 -0.61 -14.47
N ILE A 4 -5.33 -0.18 -15.68
CA ILE A 4 -4.60 0.87 -16.41
C ILE A 4 -4.76 2.20 -15.69
N LEU A 5 -5.99 2.51 -15.25
CA LEU A 5 -6.28 3.76 -14.54
C LEU A 5 -5.51 3.83 -13.22
N ALA A 6 -5.54 2.76 -12.43
CA ALA A 6 -4.84 2.69 -11.16
C ALA A 6 -3.31 2.72 -11.34
N PHE A 7 -2.77 2.04 -12.36
CA PHE A 7 -1.35 2.07 -12.66
C PHE A 7 -0.88 3.47 -13.05
N VAL A 8 -1.52 4.05 -14.08
CA VAL A 8 -1.13 5.36 -14.62
C VAL A 8 -1.34 6.46 -13.58
N GLY A 9 -2.47 6.43 -12.86
CA GLY A 9 -2.79 7.41 -11.82
C GLY A 9 -1.79 7.40 -10.66
N ASN A 10 -1.50 6.22 -10.09
CA ASN A 10 -0.55 6.12 -8.98
C ASN A 10 0.91 6.36 -9.42
N ALA A 11 1.29 5.95 -10.63
CA ALA A 11 2.62 6.23 -11.17
C ALA A 11 2.83 7.73 -11.41
N LEU A 12 1.82 8.42 -11.97
CA LEU A 12 1.87 9.87 -12.16
C LEU A 12 1.91 10.60 -10.81
N ALA A 13 1.10 10.20 -9.84
CA ALA A 13 1.11 10.78 -8.51
C ALA A 13 2.48 10.63 -7.84
N LEU A 14 3.07 9.43 -7.88
CA LEU A 14 4.41 9.18 -7.35
C LEU A 14 5.46 10.03 -8.06
N TRP A 15 5.40 10.12 -9.40
CA TRP A 15 6.29 10.97 -10.19
C TRP A 15 6.20 12.44 -9.79
N LEU A 16 4.98 12.98 -9.65
CA LEU A 16 4.75 14.36 -9.25
C LEU A 16 5.30 14.65 -7.85
N PHE A 17 5.12 13.73 -6.90
CA PHE A 17 5.64 13.90 -5.54
C PHE A 17 7.16 13.79 -5.46
N ILE A 18 7.79 12.95 -6.28
CA ILE A 18 9.26 12.89 -6.37
C ILE A 18 9.81 14.16 -7.02
N TRP A 19 9.16 14.62 -8.09
CA TRP A 19 9.59 15.81 -8.83
C TRP A 19 9.43 17.09 -8.01
N ASP A 20 8.35 17.20 -7.23
CA ASP A 20 8.08 18.35 -6.38
C ASP A 20 8.84 18.28 -5.04
N HIS A 21 10.17 18.37 -5.13
CA HIS A 21 11.08 18.44 -3.98
C HIS A 21 10.79 19.60 -2.99
N LYS A 22 9.96 20.58 -3.37
CA LYS A 22 9.65 21.77 -2.55
C LYS A 22 8.51 21.56 -1.55
N SER A 23 7.71 20.50 -1.70
CA SER A 23 6.52 20.28 -0.86
C SER A 23 6.75 19.18 0.19
N GLY A 24 7.86 19.27 0.94
CA GLY A 24 8.27 18.31 2.00
C GLY A 24 7.37 18.24 3.24
N THR A 25 6.05 18.31 3.04
CA THR A 25 5.05 18.14 4.08
C THR A 25 4.91 16.64 4.45
N PRO A 26 4.57 16.33 5.71
CA PRO A 26 4.26 14.95 6.14
C PRO A 26 3.22 14.26 5.26
N ALA A 27 2.20 15.01 4.83
CA ALA A 27 1.14 14.51 3.97
C ALA A 27 1.69 13.95 2.65
N ASN A 28 2.66 14.62 2.03
CA ASN A 28 3.27 14.16 0.79
C ASN A 28 4.07 12.87 0.99
N VAL A 29 4.75 12.71 2.13
CA VAL A 29 5.41 11.45 2.49
C VAL A 29 4.40 10.30 2.61
N PHE A 30 3.27 10.52 3.29
CA PHE A 30 2.21 9.50 3.38
C PHE A 30 1.62 9.16 2.00
N LEU A 31 1.40 10.17 1.15
CA LEU A 31 0.88 9.98 -0.21
C LEU A 31 1.85 9.22 -1.11
N MET A 32 3.17 9.43 -0.97
CA MET A 32 4.17 8.65 -1.70
C MET A 32 4.14 7.17 -1.29
N HIS A 33 4.11 6.89 0.01
CA HIS A 33 4.03 5.50 0.49
C HIS A 33 2.70 4.82 0.12
N LEU A 34 1.60 5.59 0.09
CA LEU A 34 0.31 5.13 -0.42
C LEU A 34 0.40 4.75 -1.90
N ALA A 35 0.95 5.62 -2.74
CA ALA A 35 1.12 5.35 -4.18
C ALA A 35 2.00 4.12 -4.45
N VAL A 36 3.07 3.93 -3.66
CA VAL A 36 3.92 2.73 -3.73
C VAL A 36 3.12 1.47 -3.36
N ALA A 37 2.32 1.52 -2.30
CA ALA A 37 1.46 0.40 -1.91
C ALA A 37 0.46 0.06 -3.02
N ASP A 38 -0.22 1.07 -3.58
CA ASP A 38 -1.22 0.87 -4.63
C ASP A 38 -0.59 0.31 -5.91
N LEU A 39 0.57 0.80 -6.33
CA LEU A 39 1.31 0.23 -7.46
C LEU A 39 1.67 -1.24 -7.22
N SER A 40 2.11 -1.60 -6.01
CA SER A 40 2.42 -2.99 -5.67
C SER A 40 1.20 -3.91 -5.77
N CYS A 41 0.01 -3.43 -5.36
CA CYS A 41 -1.25 -4.16 -5.48
C CYS A 41 -1.73 -4.27 -6.93
N VAL A 42 -1.59 -3.19 -7.70
CA VAL A 42 -1.95 -3.16 -9.11
C VAL A 42 -1.18 -4.22 -9.89
N LEU A 43 0.10 -4.45 -9.60
CA LEU A 43 0.90 -5.52 -10.20
C LEU A 43 0.39 -6.94 -9.87
N VAL A 44 -0.37 -7.10 -8.79
CA VAL A 44 -0.95 -8.38 -8.34
C VAL A 44 -2.34 -8.63 -8.96
N LEU A 45 -3.06 -7.58 -9.36
CA LEU A 45 -4.35 -7.70 -10.05
C LEU A 45 -4.33 -8.59 -11.31
N PRO A 46 -3.35 -8.49 -12.24
CA PRO A 46 -3.32 -9.35 -13.43
C PRO A 46 -3.17 -10.84 -13.07
N THR A 47 -2.41 -11.18 -12.03
CA THR A 47 -2.32 -12.58 -11.57
C THR A 47 -3.65 -13.11 -11.02
N ARG A 48 -4.43 -12.28 -10.31
CA ARG A 48 -5.79 -12.63 -9.90
C ARG A 48 -6.76 -12.76 -11.07
N LEU A 49 -6.59 -11.93 -12.09
CA LEU A 49 -7.41 -11.98 -13.29
C LEU A 49 -7.25 -13.33 -14.00
N VAL A 50 -6.01 -13.78 -14.18
CA VAL A 50 -5.69 -15.10 -14.74
C VAL A 50 -6.31 -16.22 -13.91
N TYR A 51 -6.17 -16.18 -12.58
CA TYR A 51 -6.80 -17.16 -11.68
C TYR A 51 -8.31 -17.28 -11.88
N HIS A 52 -9.01 -16.15 -11.99
CA HIS A 52 -10.47 -16.15 -12.15
C HIS A 52 -10.89 -16.67 -13.54
N PHE A 53 -10.20 -16.26 -14.61
CA PHE A 53 -10.45 -16.76 -15.96
C PHE A 53 -10.09 -18.24 -16.15
N SER A 54 -9.14 -18.76 -15.37
CA SER A 54 -8.80 -20.18 -15.33
C SER A 54 -9.76 -21.02 -14.46
N GLY A 55 -10.94 -20.50 -14.13
CA GLY A 55 -11.96 -21.24 -13.36
C GLY A 55 -11.61 -21.39 -11.89
N ASN A 56 -10.93 -20.39 -11.30
CA ASN A 56 -10.37 -20.44 -9.93
C ASN A 56 -9.25 -21.49 -9.78
N HIS A 57 -8.56 -21.80 -10.87
CA HIS A 57 -7.37 -22.63 -10.85
C HIS A 57 -6.12 -21.74 -10.86
N TRP A 58 -5.17 -21.99 -9.95
CA TRP A 58 -3.94 -21.20 -9.83
C TRP A 58 -2.74 -21.91 -10.48
N PRO A 59 -2.24 -21.44 -11.66
CA PRO A 59 -1.19 -22.16 -12.39
C PRO A 59 0.24 -21.80 -11.98
N PHE A 60 0.45 -20.72 -11.21
CA PHE A 60 1.78 -20.19 -10.89
C PHE A 60 2.45 -20.85 -9.66
N GLY A 61 1.80 -21.86 -9.07
CA GLY A 61 2.28 -22.55 -7.87
C GLY A 61 2.04 -21.79 -6.55
N GLU A 62 2.40 -22.43 -5.44
CA GLU A 62 2.03 -21.99 -4.10
C GLU A 62 2.67 -20.66 -3.67
N ILE A 63 3.94 -20.44 -4.00
CA ILE A 63 4.69 -19.23 -3.56
C ILE A 63 4.05 -17.95 -4.12
N PRO A 64 3.77 -17.84 -5.44
CA PRO A 64 3.06 -16.68 -5.98
C PRO A 64 1.63 -16.52 -5.45
N CYS A 65 0.94 -17.62 -5.10
CA CYS A 65 -0.40 -17.56 -4.50
C CYS A 65 -0.35 -16.86 -3.13
N ARG A 66 0.57 -17.29 -2.26
CA ARG A 66 0.79 -16.67 -0.94
C ARG A 66 1.22 -15.22 -1.05
N LEU A 67 2.13 -14.91 -1.98
CA LEU A 67 2.60 -13.54 -2.21
C LEU A 67 1.47 -12.62 -2.70
N THR A 68 0.62 -13.12 -3.59
CA THR A 68 -0.56 -12.40 -4.10
C THR A 68 -1.53 -12.07 -2.97
N GLY A 69 -1.82 -13.04 -2.10
CA GLY A 69 -2.65 -12.83 -0.92
C GLY A 69 -2.03 -11.81 0.04
N PHE A 70 -0.75 -12.01 0.38
CA PHE A 70 0.00 -11.11 1.25
C PHE A 70 0.00 -9.67 0.75
N LEU A 71 0.37 -9.42 -0.51
CA LEU A 71 0.43 -8.07 -1.08
C LEU A 71 -0.94 -7.39 -1.15
N PHE A 72 -2.01 -8.14 -1.42
CA PHE A 72 -3.37 -7.60 -1.43
C PHE A 72 -3.80 -7.09 -0.05
N TYR A 73 -3.63 -7.91 1.00
CA TYR A 73 -3.96 -7.49 2.35
C TYR A 73 -3.01 -6.41 2.87
N LEU A 74 -1.71 -6.52 2.57
CA LEU A 74 -0.71 -5.52 2.90
C LEU A 74 -1.11 -4.15 2.33
N ASN A 75 -1.49 -4.07 1.06
CA ASN A 75 -1.97 -2.83 0.46
C ASN A 75 -3.26 -2.32 1.12
N MET A 76 -4.27 -3.18 1.29
CA MET A 76 -5.54 -2.78 1.90
C MET A 76 -5.33 -2.10 3.27
N TYR A 77 -4.55 -2.74 4.15
CA TYR A 77 -4.28 -2.21 5.48
C TYR A 77 -3.35 -0.99 5.45
N ALA A 78 -2.28 -1.02 4.63
CA ALA A 78 -1.38 0.12 4.49
C ALA A 78 -2.14 1.38 4.02
N SER A 79 -3.04 1.25 3.04
CA SER A 79 -3.84 2.37 2.53
C SER A 79 -4.76 2.95 3.61
N ILE A 80 -5.42 2.11 4.43
CA ILE A 80 -6.24 2.57 5.57
C ILE A 80 -5.39 3.38 6.55
N TYR A 81 -4.20 2.88 6.93
CA TYR A 81 -3.35 3.57 7.88
C TYR A 81 -2.79 4.87 7.32
N PHE A 82 -2.33 4.90 6.06
CA PHE A 82 -1.82 6.11 5.44
C PHE A 82 -2.91 7.18 5.28
N LEU A 83 -4.13 6.80 4.86
CA LEU A 83 -5.26 7.73 4.80
C LEU A 83 -5.64 8.28 6.17
N THR A 84 -5.54 7.45 7.22
CA THR A 84 -5.76 7.89 8.60
C THR A 84 -4.71 8.92 9.02
N CYS A 85 -3.43 8.67 8.72
CA CYS A 85 -2.34 9.61 8.99
C CYS A 85 -2.48 10.92 8.23
N ILE A 86 -2.87 10.88 6.94
CA ILE A 86 -3.14 12.08 6.13
C ILE A 86 -4.29 12.89 6.74
N SER A 87 -5.36 12.21 7.14
CA SER A 87 -6.52 12.85 7.76
C SER A 87 -6.18 13.48 9.10
N ALA A 88 -5.37 12.80 9.92
CA ALA A 88 -4.88 13.30 11.19
C ALA A 88 -3.93 14.50 11.01
N ASP A 89 -3.02 14.46 10.04
CA ASP A 89 -2.13 15.59 9.70
C ASP A 89 -2.95 16.82 9.30
N ARG A 90 -3.96 16.66 8.44
CA ARG A 90 -4.88 17.73 8.05
C ARG A 90 -5.66 18.29 9.23
N PHE A 91 -6.16 17.41 10.10
CA PHE A 91 -6.89 17.80 11.30
C PHE A 91 -6.01 18.63 12.25
N LEU A 92 -4.78 18.18 12.53
CA LEU A 92 -3.82 18.89 13.37
C LEU A 92 -3.42 20.24 12.80
N ALA A 93 -3.28 20.34 11.47
CA ALA A 93 -2.97 21.60 10.80
C ALA A 93 -4.08 22.65 10.99
N ILE A 94 -5.35 22.22 10.98
CA ILE A 94 -6.52 23.10 11.11
C ILE A 94 -6.76 23.48 12.58
N VAL A 95 -6.75 22.50 13.49
CA VAL A 95 -7.18 22.71 14.89
C VAL A 95 -6.04 23.22 15.78
N HIS A 96 -4.80 22.85 15.48
CA HIS A 96 -3.64 23.16 16.31
C HIS A 96 -2.46 23.73 15.49
N PRO A 97 -2.61 24.91 14.84
CA PRO A 97 -1.61 25.46 13.92
C PRO A 97 -0.23 25.65 14.55
N VAL A 98 -0.14 26.08 15.82
CA VAL A 98 1.16 26.33 16.49
C VAL A 98 1.84 25.05 16.98
N LYS A 99 1.08 24.08 17.52
CA LYS A 99 1.64 22.79 17.98
C LYS A 99 1.99 21.87 16.80
N SER A 100 1.23 21.95 15.72
CA SER A 100 1.44 21.13 14.53
C SER A 100 2.76 21.44 13.83
N LEU A 101 3.30 22.65 13.90
CA LEU A 101 4.63 22.98 13.34
C LEU A 101 5.76 22.08 13.86
N LYS A 102 5.70 21.61 15.11
CA LYS A 102 6.70 20.70 15.68
C LYS A 102 6.49 19.25 15.25
N LEU A 103 5.24 18.82 15.11
CA LEU A 103 4.84 17.45 14.78
C LEU A 103 4.87 17.18 13.26
N ARG A 104 4.60 18.20 12.44
CA ARG A 104 4.51 18.11 10.97
C ARG A 104 5.88 18.15 10.28
N LYS A 105 6.90 17.52 10.88
CA LYS A 105 8.20 17.35 10.21
C LYS A 105 8.19 16.11 9.34
N PRO A 106 8.76 16.15 8.12
CA PRO A 106 8.81 15.00 7.22
C PRO A 106 9.54 13.79 7.83
N LEU A 107 10.51 14.03 8.73
CA LEU A 107 11.20 12.97 9.47
C LEU A 107 10.22 12.10 10.29
N TYR A 108 9.27 12.72 11.01
CA TYR A 108 8.28 11.96 11.79
C TYR A 108 7.33 11.19 10.87
N ALA A 109 7.02 11.73 9.69
CA ALA A 109 6.22 11.03 8.69
C ALA A 109 6.95 9.77 8.17
N HIS A 110 8.23 9.88 7.82
CA HIS A 110 9.03 8.72 7.41
C HIS A 110 9.13 7.66 8.52
N LEU A 111 9.34 8.07 9.77
CA LEU A 111 9.37 7.14 10.91
C LEU A 111 8.01 6.45 11.10
N ALA A 112 6.91 7.20 11.02
CA ALA A 112 5.57 6.65 11.09
C ALA A 112 5.29 5.67 9.93
N CYS A 113 5.69 6.01 8.70
CA CYS A 113 5.57 5.10 7.56
C CYS A 113 6.38 3.82 7.77
N ALA A 114 7.64 3.92 8.19
CA ALA A 114 8.48 2.76 8.46
C ALA A 114 7.86 1.86 9.54
N PHE A 115 7.35 2.45 10.62
CA PHE A 115 6.64 1.72 11.67
C PHE A 115 5.39 1.01 11.14
N LEU A 116 4.54 1.72 10.38
CA LEU A 116 3.33 1.16 9.78
C LEU A 116 3.65 0.00 8.84
N TRP A 117 4.66 0.14 7.98
CA TRP A 117 5.10 -0.94 7.10
C TRP A 117 5.50 -2.20 7.89
N VAL A 118 6.26 -2.05 8.98
CA VAL A 118 6.66 -3.18 9.83
C VAL A 118 5.43 -3.80 10.50
N VAL A 119 4.56 -3.00 11.10
CA VAL A 119 3.36 -3.49 11.80
C VAL A 119 2.45 -4.27 10.86
N VAL A 120 2.16 -3.71 9.67
CA VAL A 120 1.31 -4.37 8.67
C VAL A 120 2.00 -5.63 8.15
N ALA A 121 3.29 -5.58 7.82
CA ALA A 121 4.02 -6.74 7.34
C ALA A 121 4.03 -7.90 8.36
N VAL A 122 4.26 -7.60 9.65
CA VAL A 122 4.22 -8.60 10.73
C VAL A 122 2.82 -9.16 10.90
N ALA A 123 1.79 -8.32 10.90
CA ALA A 123 0.39 -8.76 11.03
C ALA A 123 -0.05 -9.64 9.85
N MET A 124 0.48 -9.40 8.65
CA MET A 124 0.16 -10.17 7.44
C MET A 124 1.11 -11.36 7.20
N ALA A 125 2.22 -11.47 7.94
CA ALA A 125 3.19 -12.56 7.81
C ALA A 125 2.58 -13.98 7.87
N PRO A 126 1.53 -14.27 8.66
CA PRO A 126 0.89 -15.59 8.67
C PRO A 126 0.38 -16.04 7.30
N LEU A 127 0.02 -15.11 6.41
CA LEU A 127 -0.43 -15.41 5.03
C LEU A 127 0.70 -15.94 4.14
N LEU A 128 1.96 -15.62 4.44
CA LEU A 128 3.13 -16.14 3.73
C LEU A 128 3.49 -17.57 4.15
N VAL A 129 3.15 -17.94 5.39
CA VAL A 129 3.51 -19.24 5.97
C VAL A 129 2.38 -20.25 5.81
N SER A 130 1.13 -19.79 5.89
CA SER A 130 -0.05 -20.66 5.82
C SER A 130 -0.33 -21.09 4.37
N PRO A 131 -0.45 -22.40 4.08
CA PRO A 131 -0.81 -22.86 2.75
C PRO A 131 -2.14 -22.27 2.30
N GLN A 132 -2.19 -21.73 1.07
CA GLN A 132 -3.40 -21.08 0.52
C GLN A 132 -4.04 -21.88 -0.61
N THR A 133 -3.31 -22.81 -1.24
CA THR A 133 -3.89 -23.70 -2.26
C THR A 133 -4.48 -24.96 -1.64
N VAL A 134 -5.69 -25.33 -2.09
CA VAL A 134 -6.26 -26.65 -1.86
C VAL A 134 -5.75 -27.54 -2.99
N GLN A 135 -5.01 -28.61 -2.66
CA GLN A 135 -4.69 -29.63 -3.66
C GLN A 135 -5.96 -30.38 -4.05
N THR A 136 -6.53 -30.05 -5.21
CA THR A 136 -7.50 -30.91 -5.88
C THR A 136 -6.72 -32.09 -6.45
N ASN A 137 -6.66 -33.18 -5.68
CA ASN A 137 -6.22 -34.48 -6.20
C ASN A 137 -7.15 -34.85 -7.36
N HIS A 138 -6.58 -34.99 -8.55
CA HIS A 138 -7.22 -35.65 -9.68
C HIS A 138 -7.16 -37.17 -9.51
#